data_AF-A0A7V4T6W3-F1
#
_entry.id   AF-A0A7V4T6W3-F1
#
_cell.length_a   1.000
_cell.length_b   1.000
_cell.length_c   1.000
_cell.angle_alpha   90.00
_cell.angle_beta   90.00
_cell.angle_gamma   90.00
#
_symmetry.space_group_name_H-M   'P 1'
#
loop_
_entity.id
_entity.type
_entity.pdbx_description
1 polymer ?
#
loop_
_entity_poly.entity_id
_entity_poly.type
_entity_poly.pdbx_seq_one_letter_code
_entity_poly.pdbx_strand_id
1 'polypeptide(L)'
;MSIAVALAGNPNSGKTTLFNALTGARQHVGNYPGVTVEKKEGTYRDDLGEFNIIDLPGTYSLTAYSMEEVVARDYLVNEKPAMVVDIIDASNLERNLYLCVQFLEMGMPVTIALNMMDVAKKRGIEIDHKKLSKLLNIPVVPTIARKGHGKKELLQTIAARSESKIEPLKISYGQDIDTALDEMEETIKSSSFLTKRYHARWTAIKYLENDNQIKELGSKEDKNLDLQLEAIVAKVTKHLAATLDTHPEGMIADQRYGFINSILKQGIVKRYHDENRLQISDRIDKVVTNRFLGPIIMGLYKFTFSYSEMPISWFESFFGWLSGATDSALTEGLLKSLIVSGIIDGVGGVIGFVPLIMFMFFGISLLEDSGYLA
;
A
#
# COMPACT_ATOMS: atom_id res chain seq x y z
N MET A 1 -18.11 -24.43 -13.52
CA MET A 1 -18.28 -22.97 -13.40
C MET A 1 -16.92 -22.36 -13.15
N SER A 2 -16.65 -21.20 -13.76
CA SER A 2 -15.41 -20.46 -13.56
C SER A 2 -15.70 -19.30 -12.61
N ILE A 3 -14.99 -19.22 -11.49
CA ILE A 3 -15.15 -18.20 -10.46
C ILE A 3 -14.02 -17.18 -10.61
N ALA A 4 -14.37 -15.92 -10.89
CA ALA A 4 -13.41 -14.83 -10.95
C ALA A 4 -13.05 -14.35 -9.54
N VAL A 5 -11.77 -14.34 -9.21
CA VAL A 5 -11.24 -14.00 -7.88
C VAL A 5 -10.15 -12.95 -8.02
N ALA A 6 -10.27 -11.86 -7.27
CA ALA A 6 -9.22 -10.85 -7.18
C ALA A 6 -8.46 -10.98 -5.85
N LEU A 7 -7.14 -11.15 -5.91
CA LEU A 7 -6.28 -11.05 -4.74
C LEU A 7 -5.90 -9.59 -4.53
N ALA A 8 -6.25 -9.06 -3.36
CA ALA A 8 -5.93 -7.70 -2.95
C ALA A 8 -5.18 -7.72 -1.61
N GLY A 9 -4.66 -6.57 -1.21
CA GLY A 9 -4.01 -6.40 0.09
C GLY A 9 -2.81 -5.46 0.04
N ASN A 10 -2.34 -5.10 1.23
CA ASN A 10 -1.22 -4.20 1.38
C ASN A 10 0.08 -4.76 0.75
N PRO A 11 1.00 -3.88 0.32
CA PRO A 11 2.36 -4.30 0.02
C PRO A 11 2.96 -5.14 1.16
N ASN A 12 3.71 -6.17 0.80
CA ASN A 12 4.35 -7.10 1.74
C ASN A 12 3.41 -7.94 2.63
N SER A 13 2.10 -8.00 2.38
CA SER A 13 1.16 -8.87 3.12
C SER A 13 1.29 -10.37 2.79
N GLY A 14 2.16 -10.73 1.85
CA GLY A 14 2.32 -12.08 1.34
C GLY A 14 1.39 -12.42 0.17
N LYS A 15 0.81 -11.41 -0.47
CA LYS A 15 -0.05 -11.52 -1.66
C LYS A 15 0.56 -12.34 -2.79
N THR A 16 1.74 -11.96 -3.28
CA THR A 16 2.46 -12.71 -4.35
C THR A 16 2.76 -14.15 -3.93
N THR A 17 3.05 -14.39 -2.65
CA THR A 17 3.29 -15.75 -2.14
C THR A 17 2.02 -16.59 -2.21
N LEU A 18 0.87 -16.03 -1.81
CA LEU A 18 -0.40 -16.73 -1.89
C LEU A 18 -0.81 -16.96 -3.35
N PHE A 19 -0.64 -15.97 -4.22
CA PHE A 19 -0.89 -16.10 -5.67
C PHE A 19 -0.12 -17.30 -6.24
N ASN A 20 1.20 -17.34 -6.07
CA ASN A 20 2.04 -18.43 -6.56
C ASN A 20 1.64 -19.78 -5.94
N ALA A 21 1.27 -19.80 -4.65
CA ALA A 21 0.82 -21.02 -3.99
C ALA A 21 -0.53 -21.52 -4.54
N LEU A 22 -1.39 -20.63 -5.03
CA LEU A 22 -2.67 -20.96 -5.65
C LEU A 22 -2.48 -21.45 -7.10
N THR A 23 -1.81 -20.66 -7.94
CA THR A 23 -1.74 -20.83 -9.40
C THR A 23 -0.59 -21.75 -9.86
N GLY A 24 0.48 -21.85 -9.08
CA GLY A 24 1.68 -22.60 -9.45
C GLY A 24 2.27 -22.11 -10.77
N ALA A 25 2.52 -23.03 -11.71
CA ALA A 25 3.07 -22.69 -13.03
C ALA A 25 2.03 -22.11 -14.02
N ARG A 26 0.73 -22.14 -13.69
CA ARG A 26 -0.36 -21.71 -14.58
C ARG A 26 -0.67 -20.23 -14.41
N GLN A 27 0.33 -19.40 -14.66
CA GLN A 27 0.23 -17.95 -14.54
C GLN A 27 0.74 -17.25 -15.80
N HIS A 28 0.15 -16.11 -16.09
CA HIS A 28 0.53 -15.19 -17.15
C HIS A 28 0.83 -13.83 -16.55
N VAL A 29 1.87 -13.18 -17.06
CA VAL A 29 2.30 -11.85 -16.64
C VAL A 29 2.23 -10.93 -17.85
N GLY A 30 1.52 -9.82 -17.68
CA GLY A 30 1.40 -8.75 -18.66
C GLY A 30 1.37 -7.39 -17.96
N ASN A 31 0.82 -6.39 -18.63
CA ASN A 31 0.59 -5.05 -18.05
C ASN A 31 -0.89 -4.69 -18.16
N TYR A 32 -1.36 -3.85 -17.25
CA TYR A 32 -2.68 -3.24 -17.39
C TYR A 32 -2.70 -2.30 -18.61
N PRO A 33 -3.84 -2.20 -19.34
CA PRO A 33 -3.92 -1.37 -20.54
C PRO A 33 -3.54 0.09 -20.26
N GLY A 34 -2.58 0.62 -21.03
CA GLY A 34 -2.21 2.04 -20.98
C GLY A 34 -1.36 2.47 -19.79
N VAL A 35 -0.88 1.53 -18.95
CA VAL A 35 -0.04 1.84 -17.77
C VAL A 35 1.11 0.83 -17.63
N THR A 36 2.15 1.20 -16.89
CA THR A 36 3.33 0.36 -16.60
C THR A 36 3.13 -0.56 -15.40
N VAL A 37 1.89 -0.74 -14.94
CA VAL A 37 1.57 -1.57 -13.78
C VAL A 37 1.47 -3.04 -14.23
N GLU A 38 2.26 -3.90 -13.58
CA GLU A 38 2.29 -5.35 -13.87
C GLU A 38 0.95 -6.00 -13.52
N LYS A 39 0.46 -6.85 -14.42
CA LYS A 39 -0.77 -7.63 -14.29
C LYS A 39 -0.42 -9.11 -14.24
N LYS A 40 -0.72 -9.80 -13.13
CA LYS A 40 -0.54 -11.25 -13.01
C LYS A 40 -1.90 -11.94 -12.95
N GLU A 41 -2.09 -12.91 -13.82
CA GLU A 41 -3.30 -13.72 -13.87
C GLU A 41 -2.92 -15.19 -13.83
N GLY A 42 -3.77 -16.02 -13.25
CA GLY A 42 -3.55 -17.46 -13.25
C GLY A 42 -4.82 -18.23 -13.01
N THR A 43 -4.74 -19.53 -13.24
CA THR A 43 -5.90 -20.42 -13.10
C THR A 43 -5.60 -21.53 -12.11
N TYR A 44 -6.57 -21.81 -11.24
CA TYR A 44 -6.56 -22.95 -10.35
C TYR A 44 -7.79 -23.81 -10.60
N ARG A 45 -7.61 -25.14 -10.61
CA ARG A 45 -8.71 -26.10 -10.85
C ARG A 45 -8.61 -27.25 -9.86
N ASP A 46 -9.71 -27.55 -9.20
CA ASP A 46 -9.89 -28.72 -8.34
C ASP A 46 -11.36 -29.18 -8.35
N ASP A 47 -11.73 -30.05 -7.42
CA ASP A 47 -13.09 -30.58 -7.28
C ASP A 47 -14.12 -29.50 -6.91
N LEU A 48 -13.69 -28.32 -6.45
CA LEU A 48 -14.58 -27.19 -6.11
C LEU A 48 -14.90 -26.34 -7.35
N GLY A 49 -14.14 -26.50 -8.44
CA GLY A 49 -14.36 -25.81 -9.70
C GLY A 49 -13.09 -25.18 -10.28
N GLU A 50 -13.29 -24.26 -11.22
CA GLU A 50 -12.23 -23.47 -11.83
C GLU A 50 -12.24 -22.05 -11.25
N PHE A 51 -11.08 -21.57 -10.82
CA PHE A 51 -10.88 -20.25 -10.25
C PHE A 51 -9.91 -19.47 -11.14
N ASN A 52 -10.40 -18.35 -11.69
CA ASN A 52 -9.58 -17.38 -12.41
C ASN A 52 -9.11 -16.34 -11.41
N ILE A 53 -7.82 -16.36 -11.11
CA ILE A 53 -7.23 -15.57 -10.04
C ILE A 53 -6.42 -14.45 -10.69
N ILE A 54 -6.73 -13.20 -10.34
CA ILE A 54 -5.89 -12.05 -10.67
C ILE A 54 -5.17 -11.56 -9.42
N ASP A 55 -3.92 -11.15 -9.58
CA ASP A 55 -3.18 -10.41 -8.57
C ASP A 55 -3.34 -8.91 -8.82
N LEU A 56 -4.05 -8.20 -7.94
CA LEU A 56 -4.12 -6.75 -8.00
C LEU A 56 -2.80 -6.14 -7.50
N PRO A 57 -2.42 -4.93 -7.93
CA PRO A 57 -1.31 -4.20 -7.34
C PRO A 57 -1.45 -4.10 -5.81
N GLY A 58 -0.33 -4.13 -5.09
CA GLY A 58 -0.36 -3.95 -3.63
C GLY A 58 -0.67 -2.50 -3.28
N THR A 59 -1.76 -2.23 -2.58
CA THR A 59 -2.21 -0.88 -2.25
C THR A 59 -2.53 -0.75 -0.77
N TYR A 60 -2.43 0.46 -0.21
CA TYR A 60 -2.86 0.73 1.17
C TYR A 60 -4.28 1.29 1.25
N SER A 61 -4.79 1.81 0.12
CA SER A 61 -6.13 2.38 -0.01
C SER A 61 -6.66 2.19 -1.44
N LEU A 62 -7.83 2.74 -1.74
CA LEU A 62 -8.46 2.84 -3.06
C LEU A 62 -8.74 4.31 -3.44
N THR A 63 -7.79 5.17 -3.11
CA THR A 63 -7.77 6.59 -3.51
C THR A 63 -7.21 6.74 -4.92
N ALA A 64 -7.11 7.99 -5.41
CA ALA A 64 -6.56 8.30 -6.73
C ALA A 64 -5.13 8.86 -6.69
N TYR A 65 -4.36 8.58 -5.62
CA TYR A 65 -3.02 9.16 -5.44
C TYR A 65 -1.91 8.40 -6.17
N SER A 66 -2.09 7.10 -6.40
CA SER A 66 -1.14 6.27 -7.14
C SER A 66 -1.80 5.51 -8.29
N MET A 67 -1.02 5.19 -9.32
CA MET A 67 -1.53 4.42 -10.46
C MET A 67 -1.97 3.03 -10.03
N GLU A 68 -1.28 2.42 -9.06
CA GLU A 68 -1.60 1.12 -8.49
C GLU A 68 -2.98 1.11 -7.84
N GLU A 69 -3.33 2.16 -7.07
CA GLU A 69 -4.64 2.31 -6.43
C GLU A 69 -5.76 2.50 -7.45
N VAL A 70 -5.52 3.34 -8.46
CA VAL A 70 -6.47 3.55 -9.57
C VAL A 70 -6.71 2.25 -10.32
N VAL A 71 -5.64 1.52 -10.67
CA VAL A 71 -5.73 0.23 -11.38
C VAL A 71 -6.50 -0.81 -10.56
N ALA A 72 -6.19 -0.94 -9.26
CA ALA A 72 -6.89 -1.87 -8.38
C ALA A 72 -8.38 -1.54 -8.29
N ARG A 73 -8.73 -0.25 -8.10
CA ARG A 73 -10.11 0.21 -8.06
C ARG A 73 -10.85 -0.02 -9.37
N ASP A 74 -10.26 0.38 -10.50
CA ASP A 74 -10.89 0.28 -11.81
C ASP A 74 -11.15 -1.18 -12.20
N TYR A 75 -10.22 -2.08 -11.87
CA TYR A 75 -10.45 -3.50 -12.06
C TYR A 75 -11.67 -3.99 -11.27
N LEU A 76 -11.73 -3.68 -9.97
CA LEU A 76 -12.80 -4.15 -9.08
C LEU A 76 -14.19 -3.67 -9.54
N VAL A 77 -14.28 -2.43 -10.02
CA VAL A 77 -15.54 -1.80 -10.44
C VAL A 77 -15.99 -2.31 -11.81
N ASN A 78 -15.06 -2.48 -12.75
CA ASN A 78 -15.39 -2.84 -14.13
C ASN A 78 -15.58 -4.35 -14.30
N GLU A 79 -14.68 -5.16 -13.72
CA GLU A 79 -14.69 -6.62 -13.88
C GLU A 79 -15.61 -7.32 -12.89
N LYS A 80 -15.92 -6.68 -11.75
CA LYS A 80 -16.82 -7.18 -10.69
C LYS A 80 -16.54 -8.64 -10.34
N PRO A 81 -15.35 -8.95 -9.80
CA PRO A 81 -14.99 -10.32 -9.45
C PRO A 81 -16.01 -10.91 -8.47
N ALA A 82 -16.23 -12.23 -8.56
CA ALA A 82 -17.16 -12.94 -7.69
C ALA A 82 -16.70 -12.95 -6.22
N MET A 83 -15.39 -12.73 -5.98
CA MET A 83 -14.83 -12.57 -4.65
C MET A 83 -13.52 -11.76 -4.70
N VAL A 84 -13.36 -10.85 -3.76
CA VAL A 84 -12.10 -10.20 -3.40
C VAL A 84 -11.52 -10.95 -2.20
N VAL A 85 -10.34 -11.53 -2.38
CA VAL A 85 -9.56 -12.11 -1.28
C VAL A 85 -8.62 -11.03 -0.78
N ASP A 86 -8.97 -10.42 0.35
CA ASP A 86 -8.13 -9.42 0.99
C ASP A 86 -7.09 -10.10 1.89
N ILE A 87 -5.82 -9.93 1.54
CA ILE A 87 -4.70 -10.60 2.18
C ILE A 87 -4.13 -9.67 3.21
N ILE A 88 -4.41 -10.00 4.47
CA ILE A 88 -4.09 -9.17 5.63
C ILE A 88 -2.93 -9.78 6.42
N ASP A 89 -1.87 -9.02 6.64
CA ASP A 89 -0.80 -9.40 7.58
C ASP A 89 -1.31 -9.37 9.02
N ALA A 90 -1.45 -10.55 9.62
CA ALA A 90 -1.84 -10.75 11.01
C ALA A 90 -0.98 -9.95 12.00
N SER A 91 0.30 -9.73 11.69
CA SER A 91 1.21 -8.99 12.55
C SER A 91 1.00 -7.47 12.52
N ASN A 92 0.21 -6.96 11.56
CA ASN A 92 -0.11 -5.55 11.38
C ASN A 92 -1.60 -5.35 11.02
N LEU A 93 -2.48 -5.98 11.80
CA LEU A 93 -3.90 -6.11 11.51
C LEU A 93 -4.63 -4.77 11.31
N GLU A 94 -4.43 -3.80 12.22
CA GLU A 94 -5.13 -2.50 12.18
C GLU A 94 -4.91 -1.76 10.87
N ARG A 95 -3.64 -1.63 10.44
CA ARG A 95 -3.28 -0.95 9.20
C ARG A 95 -3.81 -1.67 7.95
N ASN A 96 -3.90 -2.99 7.98
CA ASN A 96 -4.38 -3.77 6.83
C ASN A 96 -5.92 -3.73 6.71
N LEU A 97 -6.64 -3.66 7.83
CA LEU A 97 -8.10 -3.55 7.83
C LEU A 97 -8.63 -2.25 7.18
N TYR A 98 -7.79 -1.22 7.05
CA TYR A 98 -8.19 0.02 6.37
C TYR A 98 -8.62 -0.23 4.92
N LEU A 99 -7.85 -1.01 4.17
CA LEU A 99 -8.19 -1.39 2.80
C LEU A 99 -9.43 -2.29 2.78
N CYS A 100 -9.53 -3.25 3.71
CA CYS A 100 -10.70 -4.11 3.86
C CYS A 100 -11.99 -3.30 3.99
N VAL A 101 -12.00 -2.28 4.84
CA VAL A 101 -13.16 -1.41 5.06
C VAL A 101 -13.61 -0.76 3.75
N GLN A 102 -12.69 -0.30 2.91
CA GLN A 102 -13.03 0.31 1.63
C GLN A 102 -13.64 -0.69 0.65
N PHE A 103 -13.18 -1.95 0.60
CA PHE A 103 -13.86 -2.99 -0.19
C PHE A 103 -15.29 -3.25 0.29
N LEU A 104 -15.52 -3.21 1.60
CA LEU A 104 -16.85 -3.40 2.18
C LEU A 104 -17.76 -2.19 1.91
N GLU A 105 -17.26 -0.97 2.00
CA GLU A 105 -17.99 0.25 1.61
C GLU A 105 -18.36 0.26 0.12
N MET A 106 -17.54 -0.38 -0.73
CA MET A 106 -17.84 -0.58 -2.15
C MET A 106 -18.91 -1.66 -2.40
N GLY A 107 -19.34 -2.41 -1.38
CA GLY A 107 -20.29 -3.51 -1.55
C GLY A 107 -19.70 -4.76 -2.22
N MET A 108 -18.37 -4.91 -2.19
CA MET A 108 -17.72 -6.05 -2.82
C MET A 108 -17.90 -7.34 -2.01
N PRO A 109 -18.01 -8.51 -2.66
CA PRO A 109 -17.89 -9.79 -1.97
C PRO A 109 -16.46 -9.97 -1.46
N VAL A 110 -16.23 -9.91 -0.15
CA VAL A 110 -14.89 -10.00 0.45
C VAL A 110 -14.74 -11.24 1.33
N THR A 111 -13.57 -11.88 1.25
CA THR A 111 -13.07 -12.82 2.26
C THR A 111 -11.68 -12.40 2.69
N ILE A 112 -11.38 -12.48 3.98
CA ILE A 112 -10.03 -12.19 4.48
C ILE A 112 -9.19 -13.46 4.48
N ALA A 113 -8.03 -13.41 3.84
CA ALA A 113 -6.93 -14.34 4.07
C ALA A 113 -6.00 -13.73 5.13
N LEU A 114 -6.21 -14.10 6.40
CA LEU A 114 -5.45 -13.60 7.53
C LEU A 114 -4.07 -14.28 7.54
N ASN A 115 -3.12 -13.69 6.84
CA ASN A 115 -1.84 -14.28 6.52
C ASN A 115 -0.77 -13.98 7.57
N MET A 116 0.36 -14.67 7.49
CA MET A 116 1.49 -14.53 8.42
C MET A 116 1.14 -14.84 9.89
N MET A 117 0.22 -15.78 10.12
CA MET A 117 -0.16 -16.23 11.47
C MET A 117 1.03 -16.76 12.28
N ASP A 118 2.04 -17.34 11.63
CA ASP A 118 3.28 -17.77 12.26
C ASP A 118 4.16 -16.59 12.71
N VAL A 119 4.23 -15.52 11.92
CA VAL A 119 4.93 -14.27 12.29
C VAL A 119 4.21 -13.59 13.45
N ALA A 120 2.88 -13.48 13.40
CA ALA A 120 2.07 -12.92 14.49
C ALA A 120 2.31 -13.70 15.79
N LYS A 121 2.25 -15.04 15.75
CA LYS A 121 2.52 -15.89 16.91
C LYS A 121 3.94 -15.70 17.46
N LYS A 122 4.96 -15.60 16.60
CA LYS A 122 6.35 -15.30 17.00
C LYS A 122 6.52 -13.93 17.64
N ARG A 123 5.63 -12.98 17.36
CA ARG A 123 5.57 -11.64 17.99
C ARG A 123 4.70 -11.63 19.24
N GLY A 124 4.21 -12.78 19.70
CA GLY A 124 3.31 -12.87 20.85
C GLY A 124 1.90 -12.35 20.55
N ILE A 125 1.50 -12.24 19.28
CA ILE A 125 0.18 -11.76 18.88
C ILE A 125 -0.71 -12.98 18.62
N GLU A 126 -1.81 -13.09 19.35
CA GLU A 126 -2.89 -14.04 19.08
C GLU A 126 -4.12 -13.29 18.60
N ILE A 127 -4.76 -13.83 17.55
CA ILE A 127 -5.90 -13.21 16.87
C ILE A 127 -7.07 -14.17 16.86
N ASP A 128 -8.20 -13.73 17.43
CA ASP A 128 -9.48 -14.43 17.32
C ASP A 128 -10.13 -14.14 15.96
N HIS A 129 -9.69 -14.89 14.94
CA HIS A 129 -10.22 -14.77 13.57
C HIS A 129 -11.72 -15.06 13.48
N LYS A 130 -12.28 -15.93 14.35
CA LYS A 130 -13.71 -16.24 14.36
C LYS A 130 -14.53 -15.07 14.86
N LYS A 131 -14.06 -14.39 15.91
CA LYS A 131 -14.68 -13.17 16.40
C LYS A 131 -14.56 -12.04 15.40
N LEU A 132 -13.39 -11.88 14.77
CA LEU A 132 -13.19 -10.90 13.69
C LEU A 132 -14.17 -11.14 12.53
N SER A 133 -14.34 -12.40 12.12
CA SER A 133 -15.29 -12.80 11.07
C SER A 133 -16.73 -12.42 11.41
N LYS A 134 -17.16 -12.64 12.66
CA LYS A 134 -18.50 -12.26 13.11
C LYS A 134 -18.70 -10.75 13.12
N LEU A 135 -17.70 -9.99 13.57
CA LEU A 135 -17.81 -8.52 13.70
C LEU A 135 -17.77 -7.81 12.36
N LEU A 136 -16.99 -8.31 11.40
CA LEU A 136 -16.96 -7.78 10.03
C LEU A 136 -18.05 -8.37 9.14
N ASN A 137 -18.76 -9.40 9.59
CA ASN A 137 -19.76 -10.14 8.81
C ASN A 137 -19.22 -10.70 7.47
N ILE A 138 -17.93 -11.07 7.46
CA ILE A 138 -17.27 -11.70 6.31
C ILE A 138 -16.41 -12.87 6.78
N PRO A 139 -16.13 -13.87 5.93
CA PRO A 139 -15.24 -14.96 6.31
C PRO A 139 -13.82 -14.47 6.56
N VAL A 140 -13.16 -15.04 7.58
CA VAL A 140 -11.75 -14.79 7.90
C VAL A 140 -11.06 -16.13 8.01
N VAL A 141 -10.20 -16.43 7.03
CA VAL A 141 -9.47 -17.70 6.96
C VAL A 141 -8.02 -17.46 7.38
N PRO A 142 -7.52 -18.10 8.45
CA PRO A 142 -6.13 -17.98 8.84
C PRO A 142 -5.22 -18.72 7.84
N THR A 143 -4.18 -18.06 7.34
CA THR A 143 -3.27 -18.63 6.33
C THR A 143 -1.80 -18.48 6.69
N ILE A 144 -0.97 -19.38 6.15
CA ILE A 144 0.49 -19.22 6.07
C ILE A 144 0.88 -19.53 4.63
N ALA A 145 0.90 -18.48 3.79
CA ALA A 145 1.08 -18.62 2.34
C ALA A 145 2.32 -19.44 1.97
N ARG A 146 3.46 -19.21 2.64
CA ARG A 146 4.73 -19.93 2.40
C ARG A 146 4.65 -21.44 2.65
N LYS A 147 3.74 -21.88 3.53
CA LYS A 147 3.55 -23.29 3.90
C LYS A 147 2.28 -23.89 3.29
N GLY A 148 1.56 -23.14 2.45
CA GLY A 148 0.27 -23.56 1.88
C GLY A 148 -0.86 -23.77 2.90
N HIS A 149 -0.68 -23.39 4.17
CA HIS A 149 -1.71 -23.60 5.20
C HIS A 149 -2.88 -22.63 4.97
N GLY A 150 -4.11 -23.14 5.11
CA GLY A 150 -5.35 -22.38 4.89
C GLY A 150 -5.79 -22.26 3.42
N LYS A 151 -4.98 -22.72 2.45
CA LYS A 151 -5.31 -22.67 1.02
C LYS A 151 -6.65 -23.36 0.69
N LYS A 152 -6.83 -24.60 1.15
CA LYS A 152 -8.03 -25.39 0.86
C LYS A 152 -9.28 -24.77 1.46
N GLU A 153 -9.20 -24.32 2.72
CA GLU A 153 -10.30 -23.65 3.42
C GLU A 153 -10.68 -22.33 2.75
N LEU A 154 -9.69 -21.57 2.27
CA LEU A 154 -9.92 -20.34 1.52
C LEU A 154 -10.68 -20.62 0.21
N LEU A 155 -10.26 -21.62 -0.57
CA LEU A 155 -10.93 -22.00 -1.81
C LEU A 155 -12.35 -22.52 -1.57
N GLN A 156 -12.57 -23.31 -0.52
CA GLN A 156 -13.90 -23.75 -0.11
C GLN A 156 -14.81 -22.57 0.26
N THR A 157 -14.26 -21.58 0.96
CA THR A 157 -14.98 -20.35 1.33
C THR A 157 -15.37 -19.53 0.10
N ILE A 158 -14.45 -19.38 -0.86
CA ILE A 158 -14.71 -18.69 -2.13
C ILE A 158 -15.83 -19.41 -2.90
N ALA A 159 -15.72 -20.73 -3.09
CA ALA A 159 -16.71 -21.52 -3.81
C ALA A 159 -18.09 -21.48 -3.16
N ALA A 160 -18.16 -21.48 -1.82
CA ALA A 160 -19.42 -21.44 -1.08
C ALA A 160 -20.13 -20.08 -1.11
N ARG A 161 -19.41 -18.99 -1.40
CA ARG A 161 -19.93 -17.62 -1.28
C ARG A 161 -19.85 -16.78 -2.55
N SER A 162 -19.41 -17.35 -3.67
CA SER A 162 -19.25 -16.64 -4.95
C SER A 162 -20.53 -16.02 -5.50
N GLU A 163 -21.70 -16.46 -5.04
CA GLU A 163 -23.02 -15.96 -5.48
C GLU A 163 -23.72 -15.10 -4.39
N SER A 164 -23.06 -14.83 -3.27
CA SER A 164 -23.67 -14.06 -2.18
C SER A 164 -23.80 -12.59 -2.56
N LYS A 165 -25.01 -12.02 -2.45
CA LYS A 165 -25.19 -10.57 -2.48
C LYS A 165 -24.70 -9.98 -1.15
N ILE A 166 -23.84 -8.97 -1.24
CA ILE A 166 -23.31 -8.26 -0.07
C ILE A 166 -23.88 -6.85 -0.07
N GLU A 167 -24.45 -6.43 1.05
CA GLU A 167 -24.84 -5.05 1.28
C GLU A 167 -23.60 -4.22 1.65
N PRO A 168 -23.41 -3.03 1.06
CA PRO A 168 -22.29 -2.16 1.41
C PRO A 168 -22.26 -1.82 2.90
N LEU A 169 -21.05 -1.83 3.48
CA LEU A 169 -20.83 -1.40 4.85
C LEU A 169 -21.17 0.09 4.97
N LYS A 170 -22.01 0.42 5.95
CA LYS A 170 -22.36 1.80 6.30
C LYS A 170 -21.69 2.18 7.61
N ILE A 171 -20.72 3.08 7.53
CA ILE A 171 -20.07 3.71 8.68
C ILE A 171 -20.68 5.10 8.87
N SER A 172 -20.85 5.51 10.13
CA SER A 172 -21.16 6.90 10.49
C SER A 172 -19.86 7.69 10.56
N TYR A 173 -19.76 8.79 9.83
CA TYR A 173 -18.58 9.67 9.83
C TYR A 173 -18.77 10.92 10.69
N GLY A 174 -19.81 10.94 11.53
CA GLY A 174 -20.24 12.09 12.31
C GLY A 174 -21.36 12.86 11.61
N GLN A 175 -22.16 13.56 12.40
CA GLN A 175 -23.44 14.14 11.96
C GLN A 175 -23.29 15.10 10.77
N ASP A 176 -22.23 15.90 10.72
CA ASP A 176 -21.97 16.86 9.64
C ASP A 176 -21.77 16.16 8.29
N ILE A 177 -21.03 15.05 8.28
CA ILE A 177 -20.75 14.27 7.08
C ILE A 177 -21.94 13.36 6.74
N ASP A 178 -22.55 12.73 7.75
CA ASP A 178 -23.68 11.81 7.54
C ASP A 178 -24.89 12.52 6.94
N THR A 179 -25.19 13.75 7.39
CA THR A 179 -26.28 14.56 6.83
C THR A 179 -26.05 14.84 5.34
N ALA A 180 -24.82 15.19 4.97
CA ALA A 180 -24.47 15.44 3.57
C ALA A 180 -24.46 14.14 2.74
N LEU A 181 -23.96 13.04 3.32
CA LEU A 181 -23.97 11.73 2.68
C LEU A 181 -25.39 11.26 2.36
N ASP A 182 -26.34 11.46 3.26
CA ASP A 182 -27.72 11.03 3.05
C ASP A 182 -28.40 11.88 1.95
N GLU A 183 -28.19 13.21 1.95
CA GLU A 183 -28.65 14.12 0.89
C GLU A 183 -28.05 13.73 -0.49
N MET A 184 -26.74 13.48 -0.53
CA MET A 184 -26.04 13.09 -1.75
C MET A 184 -26.45 11.69 -2.21
N GLU A 185 -26.60 10.72 -1.29
CA GLU A 185 -27.02 9.34 -1.61
C GLU A 185 -28.43 9.32 -2.25
N GLU A 186 -29.38 10.13 -1.74
CA GLU A 186 -30.72 10.27 -2.31
C GLU A 186 -30.68 10.94 -3.70
N THR A 187 -29.91 12.02 -3.83
CA THR A 187 -29.72 12.74 -5.10
C THR A 187 -29.14 11.84 -6.18
N ILE A 188 -28.10 11.06 -5.84
CA ILE A 188 -27.41 10.15 -6.75
C ILE A 188 -28.33 8.98 -7.16
N LYS A 189 -29.12 8.44 -6.22
CA LYS A 189 -30.07 7.36 -6.52
C LYS A 189 -31.21 7.81 -7.44
N SER A 190 -31.83 8.95 -7.13
CA SER A 190 -32.98 9.46 -7.88
C SER A 190 -32.62 9.84 -9.32
N SER A 191 -31.40 10.33 -9.54
CA SER A 191 -30.87 10.67 -10.86
C SER A 191 -30.18 9.51 -11.58
N SER A 192 -29.99 8.36 -10.92
CA SER A 192 -29.18 7.23 -11.43
C SER A 192 -27.72 7.59 -11.77
N PHE A 193 -27.18 8.67 -11.20
CA PHE A 193 -25.83 9.20 -11.48
C PHE A 193 -24.73 8.21 -11.11
N LEU A 194 -23.93 7.75 -12.08
CA LEU A 194 -22.85 6.76 -11.92
C LEU A 194 -23.28 5.39 -11.33
N THR A 195 -24.57 5.17 -11.10
CA THR A 195 -25.11 4.00 -10.36
C THR A 195 -24.97 2.66 -11.08
N LYS A 196 -24.67 2.67 -12.38
CA LYS A 196 -24.36 1.46 -13.16
C LYS A 196 -23.06 0.79 -12.71
N ARG A 197 -22.10 1.61 -12.27
CA ARG A 197 -20.75 1.18 -11.89
C ARG A 197 -20.57 1.15 -10.38
N TYR A 198 -21.09 2.17 -9.69
CA TYR A 198 -20.80 2.39 -8.28
C TYR A 198 -22.06 2.43 -7.43
N HIS A 199 -21.93 2.09 -6.15
CA HIS A 199 -23.00 2.32 -5.18
C HIS A 199 -23.11 3.82 -4.87
N ALA A 200 -24.35 4.33 -4.78
CA ALA A 200 -24.62 5.76 -4.60
C ALA A 200 -23.92 6.36 -3.36
N ARG A 201 -23.94 5.65 -2.23
CA ARG A 201 -23.26 6.11 -1.00
C ARG A 201 -21.74 6.17 -1.19
N TRP A 202 -21.17 5.19 -1.88
CA TRP A 202 -19.73 5.17 -2.16
C TRP A 202 -19.33 6.33 -3.09
N THR A 203 -20.14 6.62 -4.11
CA THR A 203 -19.93 7.81 -4.96
C THR A 203 -19.97 9.09 -4.12
N ALA A 204 -20.95 9.24 -3.21
CA ALA A 204 -21.02 10.39 -2.31
C ALA A 204 -19.77 10.52 -1.42
N ILE A 205 -19.30 9.41 -0.84
CA ILE A 205 -18.05 9.37 -0.07
C ILE A 205 -16.88 9.87 -0.92
N LYS A 206 -16.76 9.42 -2.18
CA LYS A 206 -15.67 9.84 -3.07
C LYS A 206 -15.72 11.31 -3.47
N TYR A 207 -16.91 11.88 -3.61
CA TYR A 207 -17.05 13.33 -3.79
C TYR A 207 -16.58 14.12 -2.55
N LEU A 208 -16.90 13.64 -1.34
CA LEU A 208 -16.46 14.26 -0.08
C LEU A 208 -14.95 14.10 0.15
N GLU A 209 -14.36 12.98 -0.26
CA GLU A 209 -12.91 12.75 -0.30
C GLU A 209 -12.21 13.55 -1.42
N ASN A 210 -12.95 14.33 -2.22
CA ASN A 210 -12.44 15.10 -3.34
C ASN A 210 -11.67 14.25 -4.38
N ASP A 211 -12.18 13.06 -4.68
CA ASP A 211 -11.56 12.13 -5.64
C ASP A 211 -11.68 12.66 -7.08
N ASN A 212 -10.53 13.05 -7.66
CA ASN A 212 -10.48 13.65 -9.00
C ASN A 212 -11.04 12.73 -10.09
N GLN A 213 -10.79 11.42 -10.04
CA GLN A 213 -11.25 10.51 -11.10
C GLN A 213 -12.78 10.41 -11.08
N ILE A 214 -13.37 10.30 -9.89
CA ILE A 214 -14.84 10.21 -9.75
C ILE A 214 -15.51 11.52 -10.16
N LYS A 215 -14.94 12.67 -9.79
CA LYS A 215 -15.42 13.98 -10.24
C LYS A 215 -15.34 14.15 -11.76
N GLU A 216 -14.24 13.76 -12.38
CA GLU A 216 -14.11 13.80 -13.85
C GLU A 216 -15.13 12.90 -14.55
N LEU A 217 -15.40 11.72 -14.00
CA LEU A 217 -16.44 10.82 -14.52
C LEU A 217 -17.83 11.43 -14.36
N GLY A 218 -18.13 11.99 -13.19
CA GLY A 218 -19.41 12.62 -12.91
C GLY A 218 -19.67 13.84 -13.78
N SER A 219 -18.67 14.71 -13.97
CA SER A 219 -18.76 15.88 -14.84
C SER A 219 -19.04 15.52 -16.31
N LYS A 220 -18.53 14.37 -16.76
CA LYS A 220 -18.80 13.82 -18.10
C LYS A 220 -20.20 13.22 -18.23
N GLU A 221 -20.76 12.69 -17.16
CA GLU A 221 -22.10 12.08 -17.16
C GLU A 221 -23.21 13.14 -17.04
N ASP A 222 -23.13 14.00 -16.03
CA ASP A 222 -24.07 15.10 -15.82
C ASP A 222 -23.39 16.26 -15.08
N LYS A 223 -23.05 17.31 -15.83
CA LYS A 223 -22.36 18.50 -15.30
C LYS A 223 -23.20 19.27 -14.28
N ASN A 224 -24.54 19.26 -14.38
CA ASN A 224 -25.37 20.00 -13.44
C ASN A 224 -25.43 19.31 -12.08
N LEU A 225 -25.59 17.98 -12.09
CA LEU A 225 -25.55 17.18 -10.87
C LEU A 225 -24.17 17.18 -10.23
N ASP A 226 -23.11 17.10 -11.04
CA ASP A 226 -21.73 17.24 -10.58
C ASP A 226 -21.54 18.55 -9.78
N LEU A 227 -21.94 19.69 -10.35
CA LEU A 227 -21.88 21.00 -9.68
C LEU A 227 -22.75 21.06 -8.41
N GLN A 228 -23.90 20.38 -8.39
CA GLN A 228 -24.75 20.30 -7.20
C GLN A 228 -24.06 19.52 -6.08
N LEU A 229 -23.46 18.37 -6.38
CA LEU A 229 -22.71 17.58 -5.41
C LEU A 229 -21.49 18.34 -4.91
N GLU A 230 -20.77 19.03 -5.79
CA GLU A 230 -19.63 19.89 -5.39
C GLU A 230 -20.06 21.04 -4.47
N ALA A 231 -21.24 21.62 -4.68
CA ALA A 231 -21.77 22.66 -3.80
C ALA A 231 -22.05 22.12 -2.38
N ILE A 232 -22.55 20.88 -2.26
CA ILE A 232 -22.73 20.20 -0.97
C ILE A 232 -21.37 19.98 -0.30
N VAL A 233 -20.39 19.44 -1.03
CA VAL A 233 -19.03 19.22 -0.52
C VAL A 233 -18.39 20.53 -0.05
N ALA A 234 -18.54 21.62 -0.81
CA ALA A 234 -18.00 22.93 -0.44
C ALA A 234 -18.65 23.48 0.84
N LYS A 235 -19.97 23.29 1.02
CA LYS A 235 -20.69 23.68 2.23
C LYS A 235 -20.17 22.94 3.46
N VAL A 236 -20.05 21.61 3.37
CA VAL A 236 -19.54 20.76 4.47
C VAL A 236 -18.09 21.11 4.78
N THR A 237 -17.24 21.24 3.76
CA THR A 237 -15.82 21.59 3.92
C THR A 237 -15.66 22.92 4.65
N LYS A 238 -16.43 23.94 4.26
CA LYS A 238 -16.41 25.25 4.94
C LYS A 238 -16.87 25.16 6.40
N HIS A 239 -17.89 24.34 6.68
CA HIS A 239 -18.38 24.14 8.04
C HIS A 239 -17.32 23.47 8.91
N LEU A 240 -16.76 22.34 8.47
CA LEU A 240 -15.75 21.58 9.20
C LEU A 240 -14.46 22.38 9.44
N ALA A 241 -14.01 23.16 8.45
CA ALA A 241 -12.86 24.03 8.62
C ALA A 241 -13.09 25.12 9.69
N ALA A 242 -14.32 25.63 9.79
CA ALA A 242 -14.65 26.67 10.76
C ALA A 242 -14.90 26.14 12.18
N THR A 243 -15.36 24.90 12.33
CA THR A 243 -15.75 24.33 13.63
C THR A 243 -14.71 23.38 14.23
N LEU A 244 -14.02 22.61 13.39
CA LEU A 244 -13.16 21.50 13.79
C LEU A 244 -11.73 21.60 13.23
N ASP A 245 -11.42 22.65 12.45
CA ASP A 245 -10.12 22.84 11.79
C ASP A 245 -9.68 21.61 10.96
N THR A 246 -10.64 21.04 10.22
CA THR A 246 -10.43 19.81 9.44
C THR A 246 -11.20 19.81 8.13
N HIS A 247 -10.93 18.81 7.29
CA HIS A 247 -11.56 18.57 6.01
C HIS A 247 -12.32 17.25 6.00
N PRO A 248 -13.33 17.07 5.10
CA PRO A 248 -14.10 15.83 5.05
C PRO A 248 -13.24 14.58 4.87
N GLU A 249 -12.20 14.64 4.02
CA GLU A 249 -11.27 13.53 3.79
C GLU A 249 -10.60 13.04 5.08
N GLY A 250 -10.08 13.96 5.90
CA GLY A 250 -9.44 13.63 7.18
C GLY A 250 -10.42 12.99 8.16
N MET A 251 -11.63 13.56 8.29
CA MET A 251 -12.67 12.99 9.15
C MET A 251 -13.12 11.60 8.68
N ILE A 252 -13.27 11.39 7.37
CA ILE A 252 -13.64 10.07 6.83
C ILE A 252 -12.56 9.04 7.17
N ALA A 253 -11.29 9.39 6.99
CA ALA A 253 -10.17 8.52 7.35
C ALA A 253 -10.15 8.21 8.85
N ASP A 254 -10.28 9.23 9.71
CA ASP A 254 -10.30 9.09 11.16
C ASP A 254 -11.42 8.17 11.65
N GLN A 255 -12.61 8.30 11.06
CA GLN A 255 -13.77 7.48 11.44
C GLN A 255 -13.67 6.05 10.92
N ARG A 256 -13.04 5.81 9.76
CA ARG A 256 -12.66 4.44 9.35
C ARG A 256 -11.70 3.80 10.35
N TYR A 257 -10.66 4.52 10.77
CA TYR A 257 -9.76 4.05 11.82
C TYR A 257 -10.49 3.86 13.16
N GLY A 258 -11.43 4.74 13.50
CA GLY A 258 -12.30 4.63 14.67
C GLY A 258 -13.13 3.35 14.64
N PHE A 259 -13.75 3.05 13.51
CA PHE A 259 -14.50 1.81 13.27
C PHE A 259 -13.61 0.57 13.44
N ILE A 260 -12.44 0.54 12.80
CA ILE A 260 -11.47 -0.57 12.93
C ILE A 260 -11.05 -0.75 14.39
N ASN A 261 -10.71 0.35 15.07
CA ASN A 261 -10.31 0.33 16.46
C ASN A 261 -11.43 -0.15 17.39
N SER A 262 -12.69 0.19 17.08
CA SER A 262 -13.85 -0.31 17.83
C SER A 262 -13.99 -1.83 17.72
N ILE A 263 -13.67 -2.42 16.56
CA ILE A 263 -13.67 -3.86 16.34
C ILE A 263 -12.52 -4.51 17.12
N LEU A 264 -11.30 -4.01 16.94
CA LEU A 264 -10.10 -4.58 17.56
C LEU A 264 -10.13 -4.54 19.09
N LYS A 265 -10.69 -3.47 19.68
CA LYS A 265 -10.87 -3.32 21.13
C LYS A 265 -11.81 -4.35 21.77
N GLN A 266 -12.57 -5.10 20.98
CA GLN A 266 -13.43 -6.18 21.49
C GLN A 266 -12.64 -7.46 21.85
N GLY A 267 -11.34 -7.36 22.15
CA GLY A 267 -10.52 -8.49 22.55
C GLY A 267 -10.18 -9.46 21.41
N ILE A 268 -10.16 -8.98 20.17
CA ILE A 268 -9.75 -9.77 19.00
C ILE A 268 -8.27 -10.07 19.06
N VAL A 269 -7.47 -9.08 19.46
CA VAL A 269 -6.02 -9.18 19.52
C VAL A 269 -5.60 -9.30 20.97
N LYS A 270 -4.92 -10.40 21.30
CA LYS A 270 -4.20 -10.56 22.56
C LYS A 270 -2.72 -10.46 22.29
N ARG A 271 -2.03 -9.61 23.05
CA ARG A 271 -0.57 -9.47 22.99
C ARG A 271 0.02 -10.10 24.23
N TYR A 272 0.61 -11.27 24.05
CA TYR A 272 1.49 -11.91 25.02
C TYR A 272 2.83 -11.19 24.92
N HIS A 273 3.02 -10.23 25.80
CA HIS A 273 4.31 -9.57 25.95
C HIS A 273 5.30 -10.61 26.48
N ASP A 274 6.26 -11.00 25.65
CA ASP A 274 7.45 -11.66 26.13
C ASP A 274 8.29 -10.58 26.84
N GLU A 275 8.16 -10.49 28.17
CA GLU A 275 8.87 -9.49 28.99
C GLU A 275 10.37 -9.44 28.67
N ASN A 276 10.95 -10.56 28.23
CA ASN A 276 12.35 -10.67 27.84
C ASN A 276 12.69 -9.87 26.58
N ARG A 277 11.79 -9.77 25.59
CA ARG A 277 12.06 -9.04 24.34
C ARG A 277 12.00 -7.53 24.51
N LEU A 278 11.02 -7.03 25.28
CA LEU A 278 11.00 -5.62 25.69
C LEU A 278 12.26 -5.30 26.49
N GLN A 279 12.67 -6.16 27.43
CA GLN A 279 13.92 -5.94 28.17
C GLN A 279 15.16 -5.91 27.26
N ILE A 280 15.23 -6.69 26.18
CA ILE A 280 16.36 -6.66 25.26
C ILE A 280 16.31 -5.40 24.37
N SER A 281 15.17 -5.09 23.75
CA SER A 281 15.00 -3.89 22.93
C SER A 281 15.19 -2.62 23.76
N ASP A 282 14.63 -2.55 24.97
CA ASP A 282 14.79 -1.41 25.89
C ASP A 282 16.22 -1.30 26.43
N ARG A 283 16.95 -2.43 26.56
CA ARG A 283 18.38 -2.41 26.90
C ARG A 283 19.22 -1.87 25.74
N ILE A 284 18.90 -2.30 24.51
CA ILE A 284 19.53 -1.79 23.30
C ILE A 284 19.21 -0.31 23.13
N ASP A 285 17.94 0.12 23.23
CA ASP A 285 17.53 1.52 23.15
C ASP A 285 18.20 2.37 24.23
N LYS A 286 18.38 1.87 25.46
CA LYS A 286 19.14 2.59 26.51
C LYS A 286 20.61 2.82 26.17
N VAL A 287 21.20 1.97 25.33
CA VAL A 287 22.58 2.11 24.84
C VAL A 287 22.58 2.97 23.56
N VAL A 288 21.71 2.69 22.62
CA VAL A 288 21.59 3.34 21.30
C VAL A 288 21.15 4.81 21.41
N THR A 289 20.19 5.11 22.27
CA THR A 289 19.67 6.48 22.52
C THR A 289 20.41 7.18 23.67
N ASN A 290 21.52 6.60 24.15
CA ASN A 290 22.29 7.19 25.21
C ASN A 290 22.87 8.54 24.77
N ARG A 291 22.63 9.59 25.57
CA ARG A 291 23.11 10.97 25.31
C ARG A 291 24.61 11.08 25.05
N PHE A 292 25.40 10.09 25.47
CA PHE A 292 26.85 10.05 25.26
C PHE A 292 27.30 9.21 24.05
N LEU A 293 26.47 8.29 23.56
CA LEU A 293 26.77 7.48 22.36
C LEU A 293 26.29 8.14 21.06
N GLY A 294 25.23 8.96 21.12
CA GLY A 294 24.76 9.78 19.98
C GLY A 294 25.86 10.65 19.34
N PRO A 295 26.69 11.38 20.12
CA PRO A 295 27.83 12.12 19.59
C PRO A 295 28.89 11.27 18.86
N ILE A 296 29.02 9.99 19.21
CA ILE A 296 29.98 9.07 18.56
C ILE A 296 29.49 8.67 17.17
N ILE A 297 28.19 8.39 17.02
CA ILE A 297 27.56 8.10 15.73
C ILE A 297 27.60 9.34 14.82
N MET A 298 27.27 10.52 15.36
CA MET A 298 27.44 11.77 14.63
C MET A 298 28.92 12.00 14.24
N GLY A 299 29.86 11.59 15.09
CA GLY A 299 31.29 11.60 14.80
C GLY A 299 31.67 10.69 13.63
N LEU A 300 31.06 9.50 13.53
CA LEU A 300 31.28 8.57 12.42
C LEU A 300 30.70 9.09 11.10
N TYR A 301 29.52 9.71 11.14
CA TYR A 301 28.96 10.39 9.96
C TYR A 301 29.84 11.57 9.53
N LYS A 302 30.28 12.39 10.48
CA LYS A 302 31.23 13.49 10.21
C LYS A 302 32.54 12.97 9.63
N PHE A 303 33.07 11.86 10.15
CA PHE A 303 34.26 11.19 9.62
C PHE A 303 34.03 10.73 8.17
N THR A 304 32.91 10.06 7.91
CA THR A 304 32.54 9.55 6.57
C THR A 304 32.53 10.69 5.54
N PHE A 305 31.84 11.80 5.85
CA PHE A 305 31.77 12.93 4.94
C PHE A 305 33.12 13.65 4.81
N SER A 306 33.74 14.06 5.93
CA SER A 306 34.97 14.85 5.90
C SER A 306 36.17 14.11 5.29
N TYR A 307 36.31 12.81 5.52
CA TYR A 307 37.44 12.05 4.94
C TYR A 307 37.18 11.58 3.52
N SER A 308 35.93 11.51 3.07
CA SER A 308 35.60 11.20 1.67
C SER A 308 35.86 12.38 0.73
N GLU A 309 35.75 13.63 1.20
CA GLU A 309 35.97 14.85 0.40
C GLU A 309 37.35 14.87 -0.27
N MET A 310 38.41 14.47 0.46
CA MET A 310 39.77 14.47 -0.08
C MET A 310 39.94 13.50 -1.27
N PRO A 311 39.62 12.20 -1.16
CA PRO A 311 39.59 11.30 -2.29
C PRO A 311 38.66 11.74 -3.44
N ILE A 312 37.46 12.26 -3.14
CA ILE A 312 36.55 12.78 -4.18
C ILE A 312 37.27 13.85 -5.00
N SER A 313 37.92 14.82 -4.34
CA SER A 313 38.64 15.89 -5.03
C SER A 313 39.82 15.39 -5.87
N TRP A 314 40.46 14.28 -5.48
CA TRP A 314 41.52 13.66 -6.28
C TRP A 314 40.96 13.04 -7.56
N PHE A 315 39.83 12.34 -7.45
CA PHE A 315 39.18 11.76 -8.62
C PHE A 315 38.66 12.85 -9.57
N GLU A 316 38.03 13.90 -9.04
CA GLU A 316 37.61 15.05 -9.83
C GLU A 316 38.79 15.72 -10.56
N SER A 317 39.90 15.92 -9.85
CA SER A 317 41.11 16.50 -10.44
C SER A 317 41.73 15.61 -11.51
N PHE A 318 41.74 14.29 -11.29
CA PHE A 318 42.25 13.31 -12.26
C PHE A 318 41.39 13.28 -13.53
N PHE A 319 40.06 13.20 -13.39
CA PHE A 319 39.15 13.21 -14.53
C PHE A 319 39.13 14.56 -15.24
N GLY A 320 39.24 15.67 -14.50
CA GLY A 320 39.39 17.00 -15.08
C GLY A 320 40.69 17.16 -15.89
N TRP A 321 41.80 16.63 -15.38
CA TRP A 321 43.06 16.58 -16.12
C TRP A 321 42.95 15.70 -17.37
N LEU A 322 42.36 14.50 -17.24
CA LEU A 322 42.17 13.57 -18.35
C LEU A 322 41.29 14.17 -19.45
N SER A 323 40.21 14.85 -19.04
CA SER A 323 39.31 15.61 -19.90
C SER A 323 40.07 16.69 -20.66
N GLY A 324 40.85 17.55 -19.96
CA GLY A 324 41.65 18.60 -20.59
C GLY A 324 42.79 18.10 -21.50
N ALA A 325 43.44 17.00 -21.13
CA ALA A 325 44.49 16.38 -21.94
C ALA A 325 43.91 15.78 -23.23
N THR A 326 42.75 15.13 -23.13
CA THR A 326 42.02 14.56 -24.27
C THR A 326 41.44 15.66 -25.16
N ASP A 327 40.98 16.75 -24.55
CA ASP A 327 40.48 17.93 -25.25
C ASP A 327 41.58 18.58 -26.12
N SER A 328 42.80 18.66 -25.60
CA SER A 328 43.95 19.25 -26.28
C SER A 328 44.56 18.33 -27.35
N ALA A 329 44.37 17.01 -27.23
CA ALA A 329 44.93 16.02 -28.15
C ALA A 329 44.03 15.72 -29.37
N LEU A 330 42.72 15.99 -29.26
CA LEU A 330 41.75 15.71 -30.31
C LEU A 330 41.31 16.99 -31.04
N THR A 331 41.14 16.89 -32.34
CA THR A 331 40.54 17.96 -33.16
C THR A 331 39.04 18.09 -32.87
N GLU A 332 38.51 19.30 -33.06
CA GLU A 332 37.08 19.55 -32.84
C GLU A 332 36.20 18.68 -33.73
N GLY A 333 35.19 18.04 -33.12
CA GLY A 333 34.26 17.17 -33.81
C GLY A 333 33.42 16.32 -32.85
N LEU A 334 32.49 15.55 -33.43
CA LEU A 334 31.57 14.68 -32.67
C LEU A 334 32.31 13.62 -31.84
N LEU A 335 33.45 13.12 -32.33
CA LEU A 335 34.27 12.14 -31.61
C LEU A 335 34.87 12.71 -30.33
N LYS A 336 35.35 13.96 -30.38
CA LYS A 336 35.87 14.68 -29.22
C LYS A 336 34.78 14.89 -28.17
N SER A 337 33.61 15.36 -28.59
CA SER A 337 32.45 15.55 -27.70
C SER A 337 31.98 14.24 -27.06
N LEU A 338 31.94 13.14 -27.82
CA LEU A 338 31.55 11.83 -27.30
C LEU A 338 32.54 11.32 -26.24
N ILE A 339 33.84 11.48 -26.47
CA ILE A 339 34.87 11.00 -25.55
C ILE A 339 34.96 11.88 -24.30
N VAL A 340 35.04 13.19 -24.47
CA VAL A 340 35.20 14.15 -23.38
C VAL A 340 33.91 14.25 -22.57
N SER A 341 32.83 14.75 -23.18
CA SER A 341 31.56 15.01 -22.48
C SER A 341 30.72 13.77 -22.23
N GLY A 342 30.82 12.74 -23.08
CA GLY A 342 30.07 11.50 -22.91
C GLY A 342 30.75 10.52 -21.95
N ILE A 343 31.97 10.11 -22.29
CA ILE A 343 32.66 9.03 -21.57
C ILE A 343 33.41 9.58 -20.36
N ILE A 344 34.30 10.56 -20.52
CA ILE A 344 35.17 11.02 -19.44
C ILE A 344 34.36 11.73 -18.36
N ASP A 345 33.51 12.69 -18.72
CA ASP A 345 32.70 13.41 -17.74
C ASP A 345 31.61 12.51 -17.13
N GLY A 346 31.00 11.63 -17.93
CA GLY A 346 29.98 10.68 -17.46
C GLY A 346 30.55 9.63 -16.49
N VAL A 347 31.65 8.97 -16.86
CA VAL A 347 32.33 7.99 -16.00
C VAL A 347 32.98 8.68 -14.80
N GLY A 348 33.59 9.85 -15.00
CA GLY A 348 34.18 10.67 -13.93
C GLY A 348 33.15 11.09 -12.89
N GLY A 349 31.95 11.46 -13.33
CA GLY A 349 30.82 11.74 -12.45
C GLY A 349 30.43 10.54 -11.58
N VAL A 350 30.32 9.34 -12.15
CA VAL A 350 29.94 8.14 -11.38
C VAL A 350 31.07 7.66 -10.46
N ILE A 351 32.30 7.59 -10.97
CA ILE A 351 33.46 7.11 -10.21
C ILE A 351 33.87 8.11 -9.12
N GLY A 352 33.63 9.40 -9.32
CA GLY A 352 33.87 10.45 -8.32
C GLY A 352 33.13 10.19 -7.00
N PHE A 353 31.98 9.51 -7.00
CA PHE A 353 31.23 9.16 -5.79
C PHE A 353 31.67 7.84 -5.12
N VAL A 354 32.50 7.02 -5.78
CA VAL A 354 32.93 5.73 -5.23
C VAL A 354 33.63 5.87 -3.87
N PRO A 355 34.52 6.85 -3.64
CA PRO A 355 35.12 7.03 -2.32
C PRO A 355 34.08 7.29 -1.22
N LEU A 356 33.06 8.14 -1.46
CA LEU A 356 31.99 8.38 -0.50
C LEU A 356 31.26 7.09 -0.14
N ILE A 357 30.93 6.28 -1.15
CA ILE A 357 30.27 4.99 -0.96
C ILE A 357 31.15 4.04 -0.13
N MET A 358 32.44 3.97 -0.43
CA MET A 358 33.38 3.14 0.33
C MET A 358 33.49 3.57 1.80
N PHE A 359 33.60 4.88 2.07
CA PHE A 359 33.64 5.41 3.44
C PHE A 359 32.32 5.16 4.17
N MET A 360 31.19 5.25 3.48
CA MET A 360 29.87 4.94 4.04
C MET A 360 29.76 3.46 4.40
N PHE A 361 30.15 2.54 3.52
CA PHE A 361 30.15 1.11 3.82
C PHE A 361 31.15 0.75 4.91
N PHE A 362 32.30 1.42 4.97
CA PHE A 362 33.25 1.28 6.08
C PHE A 362 32.63 1.71 7.41
N GLY A 363 31.95 2.86 7.43
CA GLY A 363 31.19 3.32 8.61
C GLY A 363 30.10 2.33 9.02
N ILE A 364 29.34 1.81 8.06
CA ILE A 364 28.30 0.80 8.32
C ILE A 364 28.93 -0.49 8.87
N SER A 365 30.04 -0.97 8.31
CA SER A 365 30.75 -2.16 8.78
C SER A 365 31.24 -2.00 10.22
N LEU A 366 31.76 -0.83 10.60
CA LEU A 366 32.14 -0.55 11.99
C LEU A 366 30.93 -0.55 12.93
N LEU A 367 29.77 -0.09 12.47
CA LEU A 367 28.52 -0.15 13.24
C LEU A 367 27.97 -1.59 13.34
N GLU A 368 28.13 -2.39 12.29
CA GLU A 368 27.76 -3.80 12.28
C GLU A 368 28.64 -4.62 13.23
N ASP A 369 29.96 -4.47 13.13
CA ASP A 369 30.95 -5.18 13.97
C ASP A 369 30.90 -4.76 15.45
N SER A 370 30.47 -3.53 15.74
CA SER A 370 30.24 -3.07 17.12
C SER A 370 28.91 -3.55 17.71
N GLY A 371 28.10 -4.27 16.93
CA GLY A 371 26.79 -4.77 17.35
C GLY A 371 25.71 -3.70 17.43
N TYR A 372 25.95 -2.52 16.83
CA TYR A 372 24.97 -1.44 16.78
C TYR A 372 23.88 -1.67 15.71
N LEU A 373 24.22 -2.36 14.62
CA LEU A 373 23.28 -2.72 13.53
C LEU A 373 22.86 -4.20 13.53
N ALA A 374 23.28 -5.00 14.51
CA ALA A 374 23.05 -6.45 14.60
C ALA A 374 21.75 -6.84 15.31
#